data_AF-A0AAW5IKB1-F1
#
_entry.id   AF-A0AAW5IKB1-F1
#
_cell.length_a   1.000
_cell.length_b   1.000
_cell.length_c   1.000
_cell.angle_alpha   90.00
_cell.angle_beta   90.00
_cell.angle_gamma   90.00
#
_symmetry.space_group_name_H-M   'P 1'
#
loop_
_entity.id
_entity.type
_entity.pdbx_description
1 polymer ?
#
loop_
_entity_poly.entity_id
_entity_poly.type
_entity_poly.pdbx_seq_one_letter_code
_entity_poly.pdbx_strand_id
1 'polypeptide(L)' 'MLIMDYLDNMEEEYHEVYPNDPCPMEGGYKASFQRLVMESIGAEWDLSPENE' A
#
# COMPACT_ATOMS: atom_id res chain seq x y z
N MET A 1 -0.75 11.03 -7.27
CA MET A 1 0.24 11.53 -6.29
C MET A 1 -0.40 11.83 -4.95
N LEU A 2 -1.55 12.52 -4.88
CA LEU A 2 -2.27 12.81 -3.62
C LEU A 2 -2.37 11.66 -2.60
N ILE A 3 -2.70 10.44 -3.04
CA ILE A 3 -2.77 9.27 -2.14
C ILE A 3 -1.40 8.82 -1.64
N MET A 4 -0.35 8.94 -2.45
CA MET A 4 1.01 8.57 -2.05
C MET A 4 1.55 9.57 -1.03
N ASP A 5 1.31 10.86 -1.26
CA ASP A 5 1.70 11.93 -0.33
C ASP A 5 0.94 11.80 1.00
N TYR A 6 -0.33 11.42 0.96
CA TYR A 6 -1.11 11.12 2.17
C TYR A 6 -0.52 9.95 2.98
N LEU A 7 -0.10 8.87 2.30
CA LEU A 7 0.48 7.70 2.97
C LEU A 7 1.85 8.00 3.56
N ASP A 8 2.65 8.85 2.90
CA ASP A 8 3.91 9.35 3.46
C ASP A 8 3.64 10.19 4.74
N ASN A 9 2.70 11.13 4.70
CA ASN A 9 2.33 11.93 5.88
C ASN A 9 1.80 11.09 7.04
N MET A 10 0.98 10.07 6.74
CA MET A 10 0.45 9.16 7.76
C MET A 10 1.57 8.36 8.46
N GLU A 11 2.62 8.01 7.71
CA GLU A 11 3.81 7.33 8.28
C GLU A 11 4.65 8.28 9.14
N GLU A 12 4.78 9.55 8.74
CA GLU A 12 5.41 10.59 9.57
C GLU A 12 4.65 10.78 10.89
N GLU A 13 3.33 10.99 10.83
CA GLU A 13 2.47 11.13 12.02
C GLU A 13 2.54 9.92 12.96
N TYR A 14 2.64 8.70 12.40
CA TYR A 14 2.81 7.49 13.20
C TYR A 14 4.13 7.52 13.99
N HIS A 15 5.25 7.88 13.35
CA HIS A 15 6.55 7.92 14.02
C HIS A 15 6.71 9.12 14.98
N GLU A 16 5.90 10.18 14.84
CA GLU A 16 5.82 11.21 15.88
C GLU A 16 5.29 10.65 17.21
N VAL A 17 4.30 9.75 17.13
CA VAL A 17 3.71 9.10 18.32
C VAL A 17 4.56 7.90 18.79
N TYR A 18 5.10 7.13 17.85
CA TYR A 18 5.84 5.89 18.08
C TYR A 18 7.23 5.91 17.40
N PRO A 19 8.19 6.72 17.89
CA PRO A 19 9.45 6.99 17.18
C PRO A 19 10.42 5.79 17.13
N ASN A 20 10.25 4.83 18.02
CA ASN A 20 11.11 3.64 18.10
C ASN A 20 10.45 2.40 17.49
N ASP A 21 9.15 2.47 17.18
CA ASP A 21 8.43 1.32 16.66
C ASP A 21 8.49 1.37 15.13
N PRO A 22 8.70 0.22 14.46
CA PRO A 22 8.60 0.18 13.01
C PRO A 22 7.15 0.48 12.58
N CYS A 23 7.00 0.94 11.32
CA CYS A 23 5.68 1.04 10.70
C CYS A 23 4.94 -0.31 10.81
N PRO A 24 3.64 -0.33 11.17
CA PRO A 24 2.87 -1.57 11.29
C PRO A 24 2.72 -2.34 9.97
N MET A 25 2.87 -1.64 8.85
CA MET A 25 2.78 -2.21 7.51
C MET A 25 4.18 -2.53 6.97
N GLU A 26 4.33 -3.71 6.39
CA GLU A 26 5.60 -4.16 5.82
C GLU A 26 6.08 -3.19 4.73
N GLY A 27 7.26 -2.60 4.96
CA GLY A 27 7.84 -1.63 4.04
C GLY A 27 7.16 -0.25 4.01
N GLY A 28 6.25 0.04 4.94
CA GLY A 28 5.56 1.32 5.03
C GLY A 28 4.18 1.33 4.35
N TYR A 29 3.36 2.32 4.69
CA TYR A 29 1.98 2.42 4.19
C TYR A 29 1.93 2.56 2.67
N LYS A 30 2.85 3.35 2.12
CA LYS A 30 2.96 3.60 0.67
C LYS A 30 3.35 2.35 -0.10
N ALA A 31 4.35 1.60 0.36
CA ALA A 31 4.80 0.39 -0.31
C ALA A 31 3.73 -0.70 -0.24
N SER A 32 3.07 -0.84 0.91
CA SER A 32 1.94 -1.76 1.07
C SER A 32 0.78 -1.44 0.13
N PHE A 33 0.43 -0.16 -0.05
CA PHE A 33 -0.60 0.26 -1.00
C PHE A 33 -0.20 -0.02 -2.45
N GLN A 34 1.06 0.26 -2.84
CA GLN A 34 1.56 -0.07 -4.17
C GLN A 34 1.47 -1.56 -4.46
N ARG A 35 1.86 -2.40 -3.49
CA ARG A 35 1.74 -3.86 -3.59
C ARG A 35 0.29 -4.29 -3.77
N LEU A 36 -0.63 -3.76 -2.96
CA LEU A 36 -2.07 -4.05 -3.09
C LEU A 36 -2.59 -3.69 -4.49
N VAL A 37 -2.22 -2.53 -5.02
CA VAL A 37 -2.62 -2.09 -6.37
C VAL A 37 -2.06 -3.03 -7.44
N MET A 38 -0.79 -3.41 -7.35
CA MET A 38 -0.16 -4.35 -8.29
C MET A 38 -0.82 -5.73 -8.25
N GLU A 39 -1.10 -6.25 -7.05
CA GLU A 39 -1.79 -7.53 -6.86
C GLU A 39 -3.24 -7.47 -7.35
N SER A 40 -3.95 -6.36 -7.13
CA SER A 40 -5.35 -6.20 -7.56
C SER A 40 -5.46 -6.10 -9.08
N ILE A 41 -4.57 -5.32 -9.71
CA ILE A 41 -4.51 -5.25 -11.17
C ILE A 41 -4.10 -6.62 -11.72
N GLY A 42 -3.03 -7.22 -11.19
CA GLY A 42 -2.58 -8.56 -11.60
C GLY A 42 -3.67 -9.62 -11.50
N ALA A 43 -4.48 -9.59 -10.44
CA ALA A 43 -5.61 -10.50 -10.25
C ALA A 43 -6.75 -10.26 -11.24
N GLU A 44 -6.97 -9.02 -11.69
CA GLU A 44 -7.98 -8.69 -12.71
C GLU A 44 -7.58 -9.25 -14.10
N TRP A 45 -6.28 -9.27 -14.42
CA TRP A 45 -5.77 -9.83 -15.68
C TRP A 45 -5.68 -11.37 -15.68
N ASP A 46 -5.62 -12.01 -14.50
CA ASP A 46 -5.58 -13.47 -14.37
C ASP A 46 -6.97 -14.13 -14.54
N LEU A 47 -8.03 -13.32 -14.62
CA LEU A 47 -9.36 -13.75 -15.06
C LEU A 47 -9.37 -13.90 -16.59
N SER A 48 -8.75 -14.98 -17.09
CA SER A 48 -8.90 -15.38 -18.49
C SER A 48 -10.39 -15.53 -18.86
N PRO A 49 -10.81 -15.16 -20.08
CA PRO A 49 -12.20 -15.22 -20.53
C PRO A 49 -12.63 -16.65 -20.90
N GLU A 50 -12.50 -17.61 -19.98
CA GLU A 50 -12.91 -19.00 -20.23
C GLU A 50 -14.35 -19.32 -19.79
N ASN A 51 -15.14 -18.30 -19.43
CA ASN A 51 -16.55 -18.48 -19.05
C ASN A 51 -17.48 -17.63 -19.94
N GLU A 52 -17.63 -18.01 -21.21
CA GLU A 52 -18.77 -17.61 -22.06
C GLU A 52 -19.50 -18.86 -22.58
#